data_AF-A0A5C6TLI5-F1
#
_entry.id   AF-A0A5C6TLI5-F1
#
_cell.length_a   1.000
_cell.length_b   1.000
_cell.length_c   1.000
_cell.angle_alpha   90.00
_cell.angle_beta   90.00
_cell.angle_gamma   90.00
#
_symmetry.space_group_name_H-M   'P 1'
#
loop_
_entity.id
_entity.type
_entity.pdbx_description
1 polymer ?
#
loop_
_entity_poly.entity_id
_entity_poly.type
_entity_poly.pdbx_seq_one_letter_code
_entity_poly.pdbx_strand_id
1 'polypeptide(L)'
;MFYFFSNSKIDTIPVPGSVGNFPGGPGSPSNQQQAPGTIPKSPDAGNNVNFPGQQAPVAEEGDTALTKDDAPAQKPAGEGAGTAGDAPAVPAPQTPKEGPASGELAEAPLAMSPNDPGWNNLQGTAPGPRMNATFVTLARNQDVWEIAESIRQVEDRFNRRYNYDWVFLNDKPFDEQFKKVTTSLCSGKTHYGLIPEEHWSFPEWIDQEKARKVREDMHERKIIYGDSISYRHMCRFESGFFFRQELMMNYEYYWRVEPSVKLFCDIHYDPFRVMHENNKKYSFVLSLYEYIDTIPTLWASTKKFMQNHPEHISSDNSMRFLSDDGGENYNKCHFWSNFEVGSLSWLRSKPYLDFFESLDKDGGFFYERWGDAPVHSIAAGLLLKKEQIHFFEDIAYYHVPFTHCPTDEQRRLDLRCHCNPDNNFDWKGYSCTSRFFELNGMEKPKGYEKQQ
;
A
#
# COMPACT_ATOMS: atom_id res chain seq x y z
N MET A 1 20.84 -11.09 10.66
CA MET A 1 20.01 -10.13 11.41
C MET A 1 19.91 -8.88 10.54
N PHE A 2 18.94 -8.85 9.60
CA PHE A 2 18.82 -7.76 8.62
C PHE A 2 17.71 -6.79 9.06
N TYR A 3 18.11 -5.54 9.24
CA TYR A 3 17.31 -4.40 9.65
C TYR A 3 16.40 -3.95 8.50
N PHE A 4 15.15 -3.56 8.82
CA PHE A 4 14.44 -2.63 7.95
C PHE A 4 15.04 -1.25 8.25
N PHE A 5 15.94 -0.80 7.40
CA PHE A 5 16.34 0.60 7.40
C PHE A 5 15.28 1.40 6.65
N SER A 6 14.35 2.00 7.40
CA SER A 6 13.46 3.09 6.96
C SER A 6 14.19 4.46 6.91
N ASN A 7 15.52 4.46 7.01
CA ASN A 7 16.35 5.64 6.80
C ASN A 7 17.65 5.24 6.11
N SER A 8 17.54 4.98 4.81
CA SER A 8 18.67 5.29 3.94
C SER A 8 18.62 6.80 3.73
N LYS A 9 19.74 7.51 3.97
CA LYS A 9 19.98 8.75 3.24
C LYS A 9 19.99 8.37 1.76
N ILE A 10 18.82 8.41 1.13
CA ILE A 10 18.70 8.20 -0.31
C ILE A 10 19.19 9.51 -0.91
N ASP A 11 20.48 9.55 -1.24
CA ASP A 11 20.92 10.38 -2.35
C ASP A 11 20.01 10.02 -3.52
N THR A 12 19.27 11.03 -3.98
CA THR A 12 18.35 11.03 -5.12
C THR A 12 18.57 9.84 -6.06
N ILE A 13 17.63 8.88 -6.08
CA ILE A 13 17.54 7.92 -7.17
C ILE A 13 17.34 8.75 -8.44
N PRO A 14 18.23 8.67 -9.44
CA PRO A 14 17.98 9.30 -10.72
C PRO A 14 16.75 8.63 -11.33
N VAL A 15 15.66 9.38 -11.45
CA VAL A 15 14.62 9.04 -12.42
C VAL A 15 15.32 8.93 -13.77
N PRO A 16 15.22 7.80 -14.51
CA PRO A 16 15.81 7.70 -15.83
C PRO A 16 15.28 8.85 -16.70
N GLY A 17 16.16 9.80 -17.01
CA GLY A 17 15.83 10.92 -17.89
C GLY A 17 15.43 10.39 -19.26
N SER A 18 14.27 10.84 -19.73
CA SER A 18 13.79 10.85 -21.12
C SER A 18 14.44 9.80 -22.03
N VAL A 19 13.82 8.62 -22.12
CA VAL A 19 14.05 7.73 -23.27
C VAL A 19 13.45 8.40 -24.50
N GLY A 20 14.27 8.51 -25.54
CA GLY A 20 14.07 9.39 -26.68
C GLY A 20 12.84 9.11 -27.54
N ASN A 21 12.50 10.17 -28.28
CA ASN A 21 11.59 10.27 -29.42
C ASN A 21 11.09 8.93 -30.00
N PHE A 22 9.78 8.70 -29.88
CA PHE A 22 9.04 7.86 -30.81
C PHE A 22 8.92 8.57 -32.17
N PRO A 23 9.09 7.86 -33.30
CA PRO A 23 8.99 8.46 -34.63
C PRO A 23 7.53 8.68 -35.02
N GLY A 24 7.12 9.95 -35.10
CA GLY A 24 5.89 10.37 -35.77
C GLY A 24 6.06 10.35 -37.29
N GLY A 25 5.07 9.77 -37.98
CA GLY A 25 4.93 9.80 -39.44
C GLY A 25 4.61 11.19 -40.03
N PRO A 26 4.62 11.34 -41.37
CA PRO A 26 5.05 12.57 -42.04
C PRO A 26 3.91 13.53 -42.45
N GLY A 27 4.23 14.84 -42.50
CA GLY A 27 3.56 15.77 -43.44
C GLY A 27 3.41 17.24 -43.05
N SER A 28 4.51 18.03 -43.15
CA SER A 28 4.65 19.39 -43.78
C SER A 28 3.74 20.60 -43.41
N PRO A 29 4.16 21.86 -43.70
CA PRO A 29 5.48 22.48 -43.51
C PRO A 29 5.46 23.92 -42.94
N SER A 30 6.60 24.28 -42.31
CA SER A 30 7.32 25.57 -42.27
C SER A 30 6.59 26.93 -42.13
N ASN A 31 7.00 27.72 -41.12
CA ASN A 31 7.53 29.06 -41.41
C ASN A 31 8.60 29.50 -40.38
N GLN A 32 9.67 30.11 -40.91
CA GLN A 32 10.86 30.58 -40.20
C GLN A 32 10.64 31.97 -39.58
N GLN A 33 11.26 32.27 -38.43
CA GLN A 33 12.04 33.51 -38.24
C GLN A 33 12.92 33.51 -36.98
N GLN A 34 13.96 34.34 -37.04
CA GLN A 34 15.25 34.29 -36.35
C GLN A 34 15.29 34.96 -34.95
N ALA A 35 16.31 34.56 -34.18
CA ALA A 35 16.82 35.10 -32.90
C ALA A 35 17.58 36.45 -33.09
N PRO A 36 18.39 37.01 -32.13
CA PRO A 36 18.72 36.60 -30.74
C PRO A 36 18.82 37.76 -29.70
N GLY A 37 18.98 37.42 -28.42
CA GLY A 37 19.24 38.38 -27.33
C GLY A 37 19.86 37.78 -26.06
N THR A 38 21.20 37.77 -26.05
CA THR A 38 22.21 37.78 -24.96
C THR A 38 21.84 37.63 -23.47
N ILE A 39 22.59 36.71 -22.84
CA ILE A 39 22.79 36.45 -21.40
C ILE A 39 23.82 37.44 -20.80
N PRO A 40 23.68 37.83 -19.51
CA PRO A 40 24.83 38.17 -18.66
C PRO A 40 25.05 37.15 -17.53
N LYS A 41 26.34 36.84 -17.28
CA LYS A 41 26.87 35.98 -16.21
C LYS A 41 27.31 36.81 -14.99
N SER A 42 27.41 36.08 -13.86
CA SER A 42 28.28 36.24 -12.66
C SER A 42 27.75 37.06 -11.48
N PRO A 43 28.27 36.85 -10.24
CA PRO A 43 29.34 35.92 -9.81
C PRO A 43 29.03 35.03 -8.57
N ASP A 44 29.92 34.06 -8.36
CA ASP A 44 30.16 33.30 -7.14
C ASP A 44 30.33 34.18 -5.89
N ALA A 45 29.77 33.75 -4.77
CA ALA A 45 30.24 34.09 -3.44
C ALA A 45 29.95 32.93 -2.48
N GLY A 46 31.01 32.21 -2.10
CA GLY A 46 30.97 31.21 -1.05
C GLY A 46 30.78 31.83 0.33
N ASN A 47 30.27 31.04 1.26
CA ASN A 47 30.65 31.09 2.66
C ASN A 47 30.34 29.74 3.32
N ASN A 48 31.40 28.94 3.47
CA ASN A 48 31.44 27.79 4.36
C ASN A 48 31.50 28.29 5.80
N VAL A 49 30.54 27.87 6.63
CA VAL A 49 30.60 28.05 8.08
C VAL A 49 30.97 26.71 8.71
N ASN A 50 32.12 26.69 9.34
CA ASN A 50 32.77 25.53 9.95
C ASN A 50 32.30 25.39 11.42
N PHE A 51 31.92 24.19 11.85
CA PHE A 51 31.74 23.85 13.27
C PHE A 51 32.66 22.65 13.63
N PRO A 52 33.29 22.66 14.82
CA PRO A 52 34.40 21.75 15.12
C PRO A 52 33.94 20.35 15.52
N GLY A 53 34.77 19.37 15.16
CA GLY A 53 34.49 17.95 15.25
C GLY A 53 34.47 17.37 16.66
N GLN A 54 33.77 16.24 16.77
CA GLN A 54 33.95 15.24 17.81
C GLN A 54 34.37 13.92 17.17
N GLN A 55 35.52 13.44 17.62
CA GLN A 55 36.15 12.19 17.22
C GLN A 55 35.36 10.99 17.72
N ALA A 56 35.14 10.01 16.84
CA ALA A 56 34.83 8.63 17.23
C ALA A 56 36.14 7.86 17.44
N PRO A 57 36.26 7.00 18.46
CA PRO A 57 37.45 6.19 18.64
C PRO A 57 37.45 4.98 17.69
N VAL A 58 38.61 4.76 17.09
CA VAL A 58 39.02 3.59 16.32
C VAL A 58 39.28 2.42 17.29
N ALA A 59 38.84 1.22 16.94
CA ALA A 59 39.36 -0.01 17.53
C ALA A 59 39.59 -1.06 16.44
N GLU A 60 40.74 -1.70 16.56
CA GLU A 60 41.52 -2.48 15.59
C GLU A 60 40.87 -3.77 15.08
N GLU A 61 41.24 -4.13 13.84
CA GLU A 61 41.10 -5.48 13.28
C GLU A 61 41.98 -6.47 14.05
N GLY A 62 41.38 -7.59 14.43
CA GLY A 62 42.07 -8.74 15.04
C GLY A 62 41.50 -10.03 14.47
N ASP A 63 42.20 -10.56 13.47
CA ASP A 63 41.94 -11.80 12.76
C ASP A 63 42.36 -12.99 13.66
N THR A 64 41.41 -13.80 14.16
CA THR A 64 41.71 -15.19 14.59
C THR A 64 40.51 -16.10 14.37
N ALA A 65 40.71 -17.10 13.51
CA ALA A 65 39.89 -18.30 13.41
C ALA A 65 39.98 -19.13 14.70
N LEU A 66 38.90 -19.84 15.08
CA LEU A 66 38.83 -21.08 15.89
C LEU A 66 37.33 -21.47 16.03
N THR A 67 36.82 -22.45 15.27
CA THR A 67 36.53 -23.87 15.63
C THR A 67 35.34 -24.14 16.56
N LYS A 68 34.62 -25.21 16.21
CA LYS A 68 33.44 -25.83 16.83
C LYS A 68 33.57 -26.14 18.33
N ASP A 69 32.38 -26.33 18.90
CA ASP A 69 32.01 -27.04 20.13
C ASP A 69 32.16 -26.24 21.44
N ASP A 70 31.02 -25.79 21.95
CA ASP A 70 30.58 -26.13 23.32
C ASP A 70 29.14 -25.64 23.55
N ALA A 71 28.21 -26.60 23.54
CA ALA A 71 26.86 -26.44 24.07
C ALA A 71 26.79 -27.14 25.43
N PRO A 72 26.25 -26.53 26.50
CA PRO A 72 25.82 -27.28 27.66
C PRO A 72 24.38 -27.78 27.45
N ALA A 73 24.28 -29.11 27.50
CA ALA A 73 23.06 -29.90 27.48
C ALA A 73 22.13 -29.62 28.68
N GLN A 74 20.82 -29.61 28.43
CA GLN A 74 19.81 -29.96 29.45
C GLN A 74 19.11 -31.26 29.05
N LYS A 75 19.07 -32.20 30.00
CA LYS A 75 18.48 -33.54 29.88
C LYS A 75 16.94 -33.49 29.95
N PRO A 76 16.26 -34.51 29.38
CA PRO A 76 14.81 -34.55 29.22
C PRO A 76 14.10 -35.11 30.46
N ALA A 77 12.85 -34.69 30.66
CA ALA A 77 11.93 -35.28 31.62
C ALA A 77 10.83 -36.08 30.89
N GLY A 78 10.83 -37.39 31.12
CA GLY A 78 9.65 -38.18 31.48
C GLY A 78 8.58 -38.47 30.43
N GLU A 79 8.54 -39.72 29.98
CA GLU A 79 7.43 -40.36 29.28
C GLU A 79 6.16 -40.44 30.16
N GLY A 80 5.00 -40.17 29.55
CA GLY A 80 3.67 -40.49 30.07
C GLY A 80 2.76 -40.85 28.90
N ALA A 81 2.35 -42.12 28.83
CA ALA A 81 1.57 -42.69 27.74
C ALA A 81 0.08 -42.28 27.78
N GLY A 82 -0.42 -41.80 26.63
CA GLY A 82 -1.69 -42.18 26.00
C GLY A 82 -3.02 -41.83 26.67
N THR A 83 -3.75 -40.88 26.08
CA THR A 83 -5.15 -41.08 25.64
C THR A 83 -5.41 -40.22 24.40
N ALA A 84 -6.04 -40.82 23.38
CA ALA A 84 -6.50 -40.12 22.20
C ALA A 84 -7.64 -39.16 22.58
N GLY A 85 -7.46 -37.88 22.30
CA GLY A 85 -8.43 -36.82 22.52
C GLY A 85 -8.40 -35.86 21.34
N ASP A 86 -9.59 -35.47 20.89
CA ASP A 86 -9.91 -34.85 19.61
C ASP A 86 -8.98 -33.71 19.16
N ALA A 87 -8.71 -33.69 17.85
CA ALA A 87 -8.14 -32.54 17.19
C ALA A 87 -9.03 -31.30 17.45
N PRO A 88 -8.47 -30.13 17.78
CA PRO A 88 -9.27 -28.94 17.99
C PRO A 88 -9.95 -28.56 16.68
N ALA A 89 -11.28 -28.61 16.68
CA ALA A 89 -12.11 -28.13 15.59
C ALA A 89 -11.83 -26.63 15.37
N VAL A 90 -11.54 -26.28 14.11
CA VAL A 90 -11.53 -24.89 13.65
C VAL A 90 -12.88 -24.26 14.03
N PRO A 91 -12.92 -23.15 14.78
CA PRO A 91 -14.18 -22.51 15.12
C PRO A 91 -14.88 -22.07 13.83
N ALA A 92 -16.18 -22.38 13.72
CA ALA A 92 -16.99 -21.92 12.61
C ALA A 92 -16.91 -20.38 12.50
N PRO A 93 -16.82 -19.79 11.30
CA PRO A 93 -16.75 -18.35 11.13
C PRO A 93 -17.98 -17.71 11.80
N GLN A 94 -17.76 -16.86 12.80
CA GLN A 94 -18.81 -15.97 13.26
C GLN A 94 -19.16 -15.06 12.09
N THR A 95 -20.44 -15.00 11.73
CA THR A 95 -20.91 -14.00 10.78
C THR A 95 -20.51 -12.62 11.31
N PRO A 96 -19.87 -11.74 10.51
CA PRO A 96 -19.58 -10.38 10.92
C PRO A 96 -20.89 -9.76 11.45
N LYS A 97 -20.82 -8.99 12.54
CA LYS A 97 -21.97 -8.19 12.95
C LYS A 97 -22.31 -7.28 11.78
N GLU A 98 -23.51 -7.44 11.21
CA GLU A 98 -23.95 -6.58 10.12
C GLU A 98 -23.85 -5.11 10.57
N GLY A 99 -23.33 -4.27 9.68
CA GLY A 99 -23.33 -2.82 9.89
C GLY A 99 -24.76 -2.27 10.06
N PRO A 100 -24.90 -0.97 10.37
CA PRO A 100 -26.20 -0.32 10.46
C PRO A 100 -27.04 -0.56 9.20
N ALA A 101 -28.35 -0.74 9.38
CA ALA A 101 -29.27 -0.94 8.26
C ALA A 101 -29.26 0.29 7.33
N SER A 102 -29.43 0.06 6.02
CA SER A 102 -29.38 1.12 4.99
C SER A 102 -30.31 2.32 5.26
N GLY A 103 -31.41 2.11 5.99
CA GLY A 103 -32.34 3.18 6.40
C GLY A 103 -31.75 4.14 7.44
N GLU A 104 -30.91 3.68 8.37
CA GLU A 104 -30.28 4.54 9.39
C GLU A 104 -29.12 5.37 8.81
N LEU A 105 -28.45 4.85 7.78
CA LEU A 105 -27.40 5.56 7.05
C LEU A 105 -27.97 6.70 6.20
N ALA A 106 -29.15 6.49 5.58
CA ALA A 106 -29.80 7.47 4.70
C ALA A 106 -30.19 8.79 5.40
N GLU A 107 -30.37 8.77 6.73
CA GLU A 107 -30.72 9.96 7.52
C GLU A 107 -29.50 10.79 7.96
N ALA A 108 -28.28 10.26 7.84
CA ALA A 108 -27.04 10.96 8.18
C ALA A 108 -26.34 11.47 6.91
N PRO A 109 -25.92 12.75 6.81
CA PRO A 109 -25.23 13.25 5.62
C PRO A 109 -23.92 12.48 5.39
N LEU A 110 -23.64 12.11 4.14
CA LEU A 110 -22.46 11.33 3.76
C LEU A 110 -21.19 12.17 3.84
N ALA A 111 -21.24 13.40 3.32
CA ALA A 111 -20.15 14.37 3.34
C ALA A 111 -20.66 15.75 3.73
N MET A 112 -19.81 16.50 4.43
CA MET A 112 -20.05 17.91 4.69
C MET A 112 -19.55 18.76 3.51
N SER A 113 -20.17 19.91 3.32
CA SER A 113 -19.71 20.99 2.44
C SER A 113 -19.14 22.15 3.27
N PRO A 114 -18.27 23.02 2.71
CA PRO A 114 -17.74 24.20 3.42
C PRO A 114 -18.80 25.13 4.03
N ASN A 115 -20.01 25.13 3.47
CA ASN A 115 -21.13 25.94 3.95
C ASN A 115 -21.98 25.25 5.02
N ASP A 116 -21.72 23.98 5.34
CA ASP A 116 -22.54 23.22 6.28
C ASP A 116 -22.26 23.64 7.73
N PRO A 117 -23.30 23.70 8.59
CA PRO A 117 -23.11 23.91 10.02
C PRO A 117 -22.15 22.88 10.61
N GLY A 118 -21.06 23.35 11.21
CA GLY A 118 -20.05 22.50 11.84
C GLY A 118 -18.87 22.12 10.95
N TRP A 119 -18.77 22.61 9.71
CA TRP A 119 -17.59 22.40 8.84
C TRP A 119 -16.28 22.72 9.57
N ASN A 120 -16.20 23.90 10.17
CA ASN A 120 -15.02 24.34 10.92
C ASN A 120 -14.87 23.66 12.30
N ASN A 121 -15.87 22.90 12.75
CA ASN A 121 -15.87 22.23 14.05
C ASN A 121 -15.75 20.70 13.89
N LEU A 122 -14.53 20.27 13.58
CA LEU A 122 -14.15 18.85 13.58
C LEU A 122 -13.91 18.29 14.99
N GLN A 123 -14.09 19.08 16.05
CA GLN A 123 -13.92 18.60 17.42
C GLN A 123 -15.16 17.81 17.86
N GLY A 124 -14.91 16.64 18.46
CA GLY A 124 -15.95 15.75 18.97
C GLY A 124 -16.34 14.65 17.98
N THR A 125 -17.22 13.76 18.44
CA THR A 125 -17.67 12.59 17.68
C THR A 125 -18.67 13.00 16.60
N ALA A 126 -18.50 12.51 15.36
CA ALA A 126 -19.48 12.73 14.30
C ALA A 126 -20.83 12.07 14.65
N PRO A 127 -21.96 12.68 14.29
CA PRO A 127 -23.27 12.03 14.42
C PRO A 127 -23.42 10.87 13.42
N GLY A 128 -24.52 10.14 13.53
CA GLY A 128 -24.88 9.06 12.62
C GLY A 128 -24.19 7.72 12.94
N PRO A 129 -24.65 6.63 12.31
CA PRO A 129 -24.10 5.31 12.56
C PRO A 129 -22.71 5.14 11.90
N ARG A 130 -22.02 4.04 12.23
CA ARG A 130 -20.70 3.69 11.69
C ARG A 130 -20.78 2.42 10.88
N MET A 131 -20.01 2.34 9.79
CA MET A 131 -19.87 1.09 9.04
C MET A 131 -19.23 0.00 9.90
N ASN A 132 -19.42 -1.26 9.55
CA ASN A 132 -18.59 -2.31 10.14
C ASN A 132 -17.20 -2.30 9.49
N ALA A 133 -16.29 -1.50 10.04
CA ALA A 133 -14.98 -1.23 9.46
C ALA A 133 -13.87 -1.09 10.51
N THR A 134 -12.62 -1.25 10.07
CA THR A 134 -11.43 -1.08 10.91
C THR A 134 -10.25 -0.55 10.11
N PHE A 135 -9.29 0.07 10.77
CA PHE A 135 -7.94 0.19 10.22
C PHE A 135 -7.21 -1.14 10.37
N VAL A 136 -6.34 -1.45 9.41
CA VAL A 136 -5.45 -2.61 9.50
C VAL A 136 -4.01 -2.19 9.25
N THR A 137 -3.12 -2.69 10.09
CA THR A 137 -1.68 -2.46 10.00
C THR A 137 -0.94 -3.77 10.18
N LEU A 138 -0.12 -4.13 9.19
CA LEU A 138 0.96 -5.09 9.36
C LEU A 138 2.19 -4.35 9.87
N ALA A 139 2.67 -4.67 11.06
CA ALA A 139 3.84 -4.01 11.65
C ALA A 139 4.61 -4.95 12.55
N ARG A 140 5.91 -4.69 12.72
CA ARG A 140 6.76 -5.41 13.67
C ARG A 140 6.95 -4.57 14.93
N ASN A 141 7.41 -5.19 16.01
CA ASN A 141 7.62 -4.49 17.29
C ASN A 141 8.52 -3.25 17.15
N GLN A 142 9.57 -3.33 16.34
CA GLN A 142 10.51 -2.22 16.09
C GLN A 142 9.88 -1.04 15.32
N ASP A 143 8.74 -1.24 14.66
CA ASP A 143 8.06 -0.19 13.88
C ASP A 143 7.20 0.71 14.78
N VAL A 144 7.15 0.46 16.11
CA VAL A 144 6.27 1.16 17.08
C VAL A 144 6.32 2.69 16.98
N TRP A 145 7.49 3.26 16.72
CA TRP A 145 7.65 4.72 16.67
C TRP A 145 7.17 5.30 15.33
N GLU A 146 7.41 4.59 14.23
CA GLU A 146 6.96 4.99 12.89
C GLU A 146 5.44 4.84 12.73
N ILE A 147 4.86 3.79 13.30
CA ILE A 147 3.40 3.63 13.33
C ILE A 147 2.73 4.62 14.30
N ALA A 148 3.39 5.00 15.41
CA ALA A 148 2.86 6.01 16.32
C ALA A 148 2.67 7.37 15.63
N GLU A 149 3.61 7.78 14.77
CA GLU A 149 3.46 8.99 13.94
C GLU A 149 2.28 8.87 12.98
N SER A 150 2.13 7.71 12.34
CA SER A 150 1.03 7.44 11.40
C SER A 150 -0.34 7.45 12.08
N ILE A 151 -0.47 6.83 13.25
CA ILE A 151 -1.69 6.86 14.07
C ILE A 151 -2.05 8.31 14.41
N ARG A 152 -1.08 9.15 14.79
CA ARG A 152 -1.33 10.57 15.06
C ARG A 152 -1.91 11.30 13.84
N GLN A 153 -1.41 11.02 12.64
CA GLN A 153 -1.94 11.61 11.41
C GLN A 153 -3.39 11.18 11.16
N VAL A 154 -3.67 9.88 11.29
CA VAL A 154 -5.02 9.32 11.11
C VAL A 154 -6.01 9.87 12.16
N GLU A 155 -5.60 9.92 13.42
CA GLU A 155 -6.42 10.44 14.51
C GLU A 155 -6.70 11.94 14.39
N ASP A 156 -5.69 12.74 14.00
CA ASP A 156 -5.83 14.19 13.85
C ASP A 156 -6.75 14.55 12.68
N ARG A 157 -6.59 13.88 11.53
CA ARG A 157 -7.33 14.20 10.30
C ARG A 157 -8.70 13.55 10.19
N PHE A 158 -8.94 12.45 10.91
CA PHE A 158 -10.14 11.64 10.74
C PHE A 158 -10.60 10.93 12.02
N ASN A 159 -9.82 9.97 12.52
CA ASN A 159 -10.39 8.90 13.34
C ASN A 159 -10.87 9.34 14.72
N ARG A 160 -10.29 10.40 15.31
CA ARG A 160 -10.76 10.92 16.61
C ARG A 160 -12.23 11.34 16.58
N ARG A 161 -12.76 11.66 15.39
CA ARG A 161 -14.17 11.99 15.16
C ARG A 161 -15.05 10.76 14.96
N TYR A 162 -14.51 9.65 14.45
CA TYR A 162 -15.29 8.47 14.05
C TYR A 162 -15.14 7.27 15.00
N ASN A 163 -14.00 7.14 15.68
CA ASN A 163 -13.65 6.10 16.65
C ASN A 163 -13.71 4.66 16.07
N TYR A 164 -13.26 4.49 14.83
CA TYR A 164 -13.12 3.15 14.24
C TYR A 164 -12.00 2.35 14.92
N ASP A 165 -12.21 1.05 15.05
CA ASP A 165 -11.26 0.11 15.63
C ASP A 165 -9.98 -0.01 14.78
N TRP A 166 -8.89 -0.47 15.40
CA TRP A 166 -7.60 -0.70 14.74
C TRP A 166 -7.10 -2.12 14.99
N VAL A 167 -6.88 -2.88 13.91
CA VAL A 167 -6.28 -4.22 13.96
C VAL A 167 -4.80 -4.14 13.59
N PHE A 168 -3.95 -4.62 14.49
CA PHE A 168 -2.52 -4.80 14.24
C PHE A 168 -2.20 -6.28 14.03
N LEU A 169 -1.44 -6.60 12.99
CA LEU A 169 -1.02 -7.95 12.62
C LEU A 169 0.52 -8.02 12.55
N ASN A 170 1.10 -9.16 12.93
CA ASN A 170 2.55 -9.35 12.97
C ASN A 170 2.91 -10.83 12.84
N ASP A 171 4.03 -11.14 12.19
CA ASP A 171 4.60 -12.50 12.10
C ASP A 171 5.21 -12.99 13.42
N LYS A 172 5.28 -12.10 14.42
CA LYS A 172 5.73 -12.39 15.78
C LYS A 172 4.75 -11.83 16.81
N PRO A 173 4.75 -12.34 18.05
CA PRO A 173 3.94 -11.76 19.12
C PRO A 173 4.30 -10.28 19.34
N PHE A 174 3.28 -9.43 19.41
CA PHE A 174 3.46 -8.04 19.82
C PHE A 174 3.87 -7.97 21.30
N ASP A 175 4.91 -7.19 21.57
CA ASP A 175 5.35 -6.91 22.92
C ASP A 175 4.46 -5.88 23.64
N GLU A 176 4.69 -5.73 24.95
CA GLU A 176 3.91 -4.82 25.78
C GLU A 176 4.15 -3.35 25.45
N GLN A 177 5.32 -3.00 24.90
CA GLN A 177 5.61 -1.61 24.52
C GLN A 177 4.77 -1.23 23.32
N PHE A 178 4.76 -2.07 22.27
CA PHE A 178 3.96 -1.85 21.08
C PHE A 178 2.50 -1.65 21.46
N LYS A 179 1.91 -2.61 22.18
CA LYS A 179 0.51 -2.56 22.60
C LYS A 179 0.17 -1.31 23.41
N LYS A 180 0.98 -0.96 24.41
CA LYS A 180 0.72 0.21 25.27
C LYS A 180 0.77 1.51 24.49
N VAL A 181 1.77 1.66 23.62
CA VAL A 181 1.93 2.87 22.81
C VAL A 181 0.75 3.00 21.85
N THR A 182 0.47 1.98 21.03
CA THR A 182 -0.60 2.06 20.02
C THR A 182 -1.98 2.20 20.66
N THR A 183 -2.29 1.45 21.73
CA THR A 183 -3.57 1.60 22.47
C THR A 183 -3.72 2.99 23.08
N SER A 184 -2.65 3.65 23.52
CA SER A 184 -2.75 5.01 24.09
C SER A 184 -3.02 6.10 23.05
N LEU A 185 -2.78 5.81 21.76
CA LEU A 185 -2.89 6.76 20.67
C LEU A 185 -4.20 6.64 19.91
N CYS A 186 -4.75 5.43 19.77
CA CYS A 186 -6.00 5.19 19.04
C CYS A 186 -7.23 5.57 19.87
N SER A 187 -8.20 6.24 19.24
CA SER A 187 -9.49 6.56 19.87
C SER A 187 -10.48 5.39 19.86
N GLY A 188 -10.42 4.54 18.83
CA GLY A 188 -11.15 3.27 18.75
C GLY A 188 -10.46 2.11 19.46
N LYS A 189 -11.09 0.93 19.48
CA LYS A 189 -10.53 -0.25 20.15
C LYS A 189 -9.40 -0.85 19.32
N THR A 190 -8.27 -1.13 19.96
CA THR A 190 -7.14 -1.82 19.33
C THR A 190 -7.21 -3.32 19.52
N HIS A 191 -6.89 -4.09 18.47
CA HIS A 191 -6.78 -5.54 18.49
C HIS A 191 -5.40 -5.97 17.96
N TYR A 192 -4.85 -7.07 18.48
CA TYR A 192 -3.48 -7.51 18.17
C TYR A 192 -3.49 -9.00 17.79
N GLY A 193 -3.14 -9.32 16.55
CA GLY A 193 -3.14 -10.67 16.01
C GLY A 193 -1.73 -11.17 15.67
N LEU A 194 -1.43 -12.41 16.04
CA LEU A 194 -0.28 -13.16 15.54
C LEU A 194 -0.69 -13.85 14.24
N ILE A 195 0.11 -13.68 13.19
CA ILE A 195 -0.12 -14.33 11.90
C ILE A 195 0.22 -15.82 12.04
N PRO A 196 -0.69 -16.74 11.66
CA PRO A 196 -0.39 -18.17 11.62
C PRO A 196 0.76 -18.49 10.67
N GLU A 197 1.57 -19.49 11.00
CA GLU A 197 2.78 -19.85 10.24
C GLU A 197 2.44 -20.23 8.79
N GLU A 198 1.31 -20.88 8.54
CA GLU A 198 0.81 -21.25 7.20
C GLU A 198 0.56 -20.04 6.29
N HIS A 199 0.29 -18.87 6.87
CA HIS A 199 0.09 -17.61 6.15
C HIS A 199 1.40 -16.82 5.97
N TRP A 200 2.47 -17.19 6.68
CA TRP A 200 3.77 -16.52 6.67
C TRP A 200 4.96 -17.51 6.53
N SER A 201 4.81 -18.49 5.65
CA SER A 201 5.85 -19.48 5.35
C SER A 201 5.92 -19.79 3.85
N PHE A 202 6.92 -20.57 3.44
CA PHE A 202 6.99 -21.09 2.08
C PHE A 202 5.96 -22.23 1.94
N PRO A 203 5.02 -22.17 0.99
CA PRO A 203 4.11 -23.27 0.75
C PRO A 203 4.85 -24.47 0.14
N GLU A 204 4.29 -25.68 0.29
CA GLU A 204 4.94 -26.96 -0.04
C GLU A 204 5.37 -27.10 -1.50
N TRP A 205 4.72 -26.37 -2.43
CA TRP A 205 5.06 -26.40 -3.86
C TRP A 205 6.21 -25.45 -4.23
N ILE A 206 6.79 -24.73 -3.27
CA ILE A 206 7.92 -23.84 -3.50
C ILE A 206 9.24 -24.57 -3.24
N ASP A 207 10.03 -24.72 -4.30
CA ASP A 207 11.43 -25.09 -4.24
C ASP A 207 12.23 -23.94 -3.62
N GLN A 208 12.58 -24.11 -2.35
CA GLN A 208 13.30 -23.10 -1.59
C GLN A 208 14.72 -22.86 -2.10
N GLU A 209 15.34 -23.84 -2.75
CA GLU A 209 16.68 -23.68 -3.33
C GLU A 209 16.61 -22.85 -4.62
N LYS A 210 15.60 -23.09 -5.46
CA LYS A 210 15.31 -22.21 -6.61
C LYS A 210 15.01 -20.78 -6.15
N ALA A 211 14.16 -20.61 -5.13
CA ALA A 211 13.85 -19.28 -4.58
C ALA A 211 15.09 -18.60 -3.99
N ARG A 212 16.01 -19.36 -3.37
CA ARG A 212 17.28 -18.85 -2.86
C ARG A 212 18.16 -18.29 -3.99
N LYS A 213 18.32 -19.03 -5.09
CA LYS A 213 19.10 -18.59 -6.26
C LYS A 213 18.53 -17.34 -6.92
N VAL A 214 17.20 -17.22 -6.99
CA VAL A 214 16.54 -15.99 -7.49
C VAL A 214 16.89 -14.79 -6.61
N ARG A 215 16.87 -14.96 -5.29
CA ARG A 215 17.22 -13.88 -4.35
C ARG A 215 18.68 -13.44 -4.50
N GLU A 216 19.59 -14.39 -4.72
CA GLU A 216 21.00 -14.08 -5.01
C GLU A 216 21.16 -13.28 -6.31
N ASP A 217 20.52 -13.71 -7.40
CA ASP A 217 20.52 -12.97 -8.67
C ASP A 217 19.93 -11.55 -8.51
N MET A 218 18.80 -11.42 -7.83
CA MET A 218 18.18 -10.11 -7.61
C MET A 218 19.02 -9.19 -6.72
N HIS A 219 19.77 -9.75 -5.77
CA HIS A 219 20.76 -9.02 -4.97
C HIS A 219 21.89 -8.47 -5.86
N GLU A 220 22.46 -9.31 -6.71
CA GLU A 220 23.53 -8.93 -7.65
C GLU A 220 23.07 -7.83 -8.62
N ARG A 221 21.82 -7.90 -9.09
CA ARG A 221 21.17 -6.88 -9.92
C ARG A 221 20.73 -5.63 -9.16
N LYS A 222 20.93 -5.57 -7.84
CA LYS A 222 20.57 -4.45 -6.95
C LYS A 222 19.09 -4.07 -7.00
N ILE A 223 18.22 -5.07 -7.16
CA ILE A 223 16.78 -4.88 -7.10
C ILE A 223 16.40 -4.61 -5.64
N ILE A 224 15.65 -3.54 -5.38
CA ILE A 224 15.20 -3.19 -4.02
C ILE A 224 14.47 -4.38 -3.39
N TYR A 225 14.83 -4.76 -2.16
CA TYR A 225 14.33 -5.96 -1.48
C TYR A 225 14.52 -7.30 -2.24
N GLY A 226 15.40 -7.33 -3.24
CA GLY A 226 15.65 -8.47 -4.11
C GLY A 226 16.04 -9.75 -3.36
N ASP A 227 16.75 -9.62 -2.25
CA ASP A 227 17.19 -10.72 -1.39
C ASP A 227 16.31 -10.98 -0.16
N SER A 228 15.28 -10.15 0.06
CA SER A 228 14.49 -10.20 1.28
C SER A 228 13.44 -11.32 1.24
N ILE A 229 13.56 -12.27 2.17
CA ILE A 229 12.58 -13.34 2.40
C ILE A 229 11.32 -12.77 3.03
N SER A 230 11.46 -11.97 4.09
CA SER A 230 10.33 -11.39 4.82
C SER A 230 9.49 -10.45 3.94
N TYR A 231 10.12 -9.72 3.01
CA TYR A 231 9.39 -8.85 2.08
C TYR A 231 8.49 -9.67 1.13
N ARG A 232 8.93 -10.86 0.70
CA ARG A 232 8.12 -11.75 -0.15
C ARG A 232 6.96 -12.38 0.62
N HIS A 233 7.19 -12.78 1.86
CA HIS A 233 6.09 -13.21 2.73
C HIS A 233 5.09 -12.08 2.97
N MET A 234 5.56 -10.85 3.20
CA MET A 234 4.69 -9.67 3.31
C MET A 234 3.84 -9.48 2.04
N CYS A 235 4.45 -9.47 0.85
CA CYS A 235 3.71 -9.28 -0.40
C CYS A 235 2.66 -10.40 -0.60
N ARG A 236 3.02 -11.65 -0.32
CA ARG A 236 2.08 -12.78 -0.38
C ARG A 236 0.97 -12.66 0.68
N PHE A 237 1.31 -12.24 1.89
CA PHE A 237 0.38 -12.06 3.00
C PHE A 237 -0.66 -10.98 2.70
N GLU A 238 -0.22 -9.82 2.24
CA GLU A 238 -1.11 -8.72 1.84
C GLU A 238 -1.95 -9.13 0.62
N SER A 239 -1.40 -9.89 -0.33
CA SER A 239 -2.15 -10.38 -1.49
C SER A 239 -3.26 -11.38 -1.12
N GLY A 240 -3.02 -12.23 -0.12
CA GLY A 240 -3.77 -13.46 0.05
C GLY A 240 -4.44 -13.67 1.39
N PHE A 241 -3.95 -13.08 2.48
CA PHE A 241 -4.18 -13.62 3.82
C PHE A 241 -4.61 -12.60 4.88
N PHE A 242 -4.27 -11.31 4.77
CA PHE A 242 -4.66 -10.35 5.82
C PHE A 242 -6.18 -10.32 6.04
N PHE A 243 -6.97 -10.34 4.97
CA PHE A 243 -8.43 -10.35 5.00
C PHE A 243 -9.03 -11.69 5.48
N ARG A 244 -8.20 -12.72 5.68
CA ARG A 244 -8.58 -14.05 6.19
C ARG A 244 -8.19 -14.26 7.66
N GLN A 245 -7.53 -13.29 8.30
CA GLN A 245 -7.18 -13.40 9.73
C GLN A 245 -8.44 -13.35 10.60
N GLU A 246 -8.43 -14.10 11.71
CA GLU A 246 -9.58 -14.22 12.63
C GLU A 246 -10.13 -12.85 13.06
N LEU A 247 -9.25 -11.92 13.43
CA LEU A 247 -9.65 -10.56 13.81
C LEU A 247 -10.36 -9.82 12.67
N MET A 248 -9.91 -10.02 11.43
CA MET A 248 -10.47 -9.38 10.26
C MET A 248 -11.85 -9.94 9.87
N MET A 249 -12.20 -11.15 10.31
CA MET A 249 -13.52 -11.76 10.04
C MET A 249 -14.67 -11.00 10.68
N ASN A 250 -14.39 -10.12 11.65
CA ASN A 250 -15.40 -9.29 12.29
C ASN A 250 -15.83 -8.08 11.46
N TYR A 251 -15.13 -7.75 10.36
CA TYR A 251 -15.30 -6.51 9.62
C TYR A 251 -15.72 -6.72 8.16
N GLU A 252 -16.41 -5.71 7.59
CA GLU A 252 -16.81 -5.65 6.18
C GLU A 252 -15.85 -4.79 5.33
N TYR A 253 -15.28 -3.75 5.92
CA TYR A 253 -14.35 -2.83 5.27
C TYR A 253 -13.05 -2.70 6.07
N TYR A 254 -11.97 -2.40 5.36
CA TYR A 254 -10.67 -2.11 5.95
C TYR A 254 -10.11 -0.80 5.39
N TRP A 255 -9.30 -0.11 6.20
CA TRP A 255 -8.38 0.91 5.72
C TRP A 255 -6.96 0.49 6.10
N ARG A 256 -6.12 0.16 5.10
CA ARG A 256 -4.71 -0.16 5.32
C ARG A 256 -3.91 1.10 5.68
N VAL A 257 -3.17 1.02 6.78
CA VAL A 257 -2.28 2.09 7.26
C VAL A 257 -0.91 1.48 7.55
N GLU A 258 0.10 1.92 6.81
CA GLU A 258 1.50 1.56 7.02
C GLU A 258 2.17 2.50 8.05
N PRO A 259 3.30 2.09 8.65
CA PRO A 259 4.20 3.01 9.35
C PRO A 259 4.72 4.13 8.42
N SER A 260 5.15 5.25 9.02
CA SER A 260 5.76 6.39 8.31
C SER A 260 4.89 7.08 7.23
N VAL A 261 3.56 7.04 7.36
CA VAL A 261 2.63 7.78 6.46
C VAL A 261 2.27 9.16 6.99
N LYS A 262 1.77 10.03 6.11
CA LYS A 262 1.16 11.32 6.49
C LYS A 262 -0.19 11.51 5.83
N LEU A 263 -1.12 12.15 6.56
CA LEU A 263 -2.37 12.67 6.01
C LEU A 263 -2.35 14.19 6.11
N PHE A 264 -2.35 14.86 4.96
CA PHE A 264 -2.10 16.29 4.93
C PHE A 264 -3.34 17.15 5.12
N CYS A 265 -4.52 16.62 4.83
CA CYS A 265 -5.79 17.34 4.83
C CYS A 265 -6.75 16.72 5.84
N ASP A 266 -7.69 17.52 6.31
CA ASP A 266 -8.77 17.04 7.16
C ASP A 266 -9.86 16.35 6.36
N ILE A 267 -10.37 15.24 6.90
CA ILE A 267 -11.36 14.39 6.24
C ILE A 267 -12.73 14.63 6.91
N HIS A 268 -13.61 15.35 6.21
CA HIS A 268 -14.90 15.84 6.72
C HIS A 268 -16.06 14.86 6.51
N TYR A 269 -15.76 13.63 6.11
CA TYR A 269 -16.73 12.59 5.80
C TYR A 269 -16.19 11.22 6.25
N ASP A 270 -17.03 10.20 6.19
CA ASP A 270 -16.66 8.83 6.49
C ASP A 270 -16.29 8.07 5.21
N PRO A 271 -15.00 7.77 4.94
CA PRO A 271 -14.61 7.06 3.73
C PRO A 271 -15.24 5.68 3.61
N PHE A 272 -15.51 4.98 4.72
CA PHE A 272 -16.16 3.67 4.68
C PHE A 272 -17.62 3.79 4.22
N ARG A 273 -18.33 4.84 4.65
CA ARG A 273 -19.67 5.13 4.12
C ARG A 273 -19.62 5.49 2.64
N VAL A 274 -18.63 6.29 2.20
CA VAL A 274 -18.47 6.61 0.77
C VAL A 274 -18.30 5.35 -0.05
N MET A 275 -17.52 4.39 0.45
CA MET A 275 -17.34 3.10 -0.21
C MET A 275 -18.65 2.29 -0.25
N HIS A 276 -19.34 2.17 0.88
CA HIS A 276 -20.58 1.38 0.98
C HIS A 276 -21.73 1.97 0.16
N GLU A 277 -22.07 3.23 0.39
CA GLU A 277 -23.27 3.87 -0.18
C GLU A 277 -23.15 4.08 -1.70
N ASN A 278 -21.92 4.27 -2.21
CA ASN A 278 -21.68 4.40 -3.65
C ASN A 278 -21.26 3.07 -4.31
N ASN A 279 -21.44 1.93 -3.63
CA ASN A 279 -21.12 0.59 -4.11
C ASN A 279 -19.68 0.44 -4.65
N LYS A 280 -18.72 1.11 -3.99
CA LYS A 280 -17.29 0.97 -4.28
C LYS A 280 -16.74 -0.24 -3.51
N LYS A 281 -15.73 -0.90 -4.08
CA LYS A 281 -15.11 -2.11 -3.52
C LYS A 281 -13.62 -1.94 -3.27
N TYR A 282 -12.95 -1.10 -4.04
CA TYR A 282 -11.52 -0.83 -3.92
C TYR A 282 -11.26 0.66 -4.12
N SER A 283 -10.25 1.21 -3.45
CA SER A 283 -9.88 2.60 -3.60
C SER A 283 -8.40 2.85 -3.43
N PHE A 284 -7.94 4.00 -3.92
CA PHE A 284 -6.54 4.41 -3.86
C PHE A 284 -6.41 5.94 -3.84
N VAL A 285 -5.23 6.42 -3.45
CA VAL A 285 -4.79 7.82 -3.53
C VAL A 285 -3.58 8.01 -4.44
N LEU A 286 -2.84 6.94 -4.74
CA LEU A 286 -1.64 6.98 -5.59
C LEU A 286 -1.64 5.81 -6.58
N SER A 287 -1.15 6.06 -7.78
CA SER A 287 -0.92 5.03 -8.80
C SER A 287 0.35 5.30 -9.59
N LEU A 288 1.08 4.25 -9.95
CA LEU A 288 2.39 4.34 -10.58
C LEU A 288 2.70 3.10 -11.42
N TYR A 289 3.80 3.15 -12.17
CA TYR A 289 4.34 1.99 -12.85
C TYR A 289 5.17 1.11 -11.92
N GLU A 290 5.00 -0.20 -12.03
CA GLU A 290 5.86 -1.19 -11.39
C GLU A 290 7.17 -1.37 -12.17
N TYR A 291 8.23 -1.76 -11.44
CA TYR A 291 9.50 -2.20 -12.00
C TYR A 291 9.36 -3.59 -12.62
N ILE A 292 9.46 -3.68 -13.94
CA ILE A 292 9.21 -4.92 -14.69
C ILE A 292 10.08 -6.10 -14.24
N ASP A 293 11.30 -5.86 -13.78
CA ASP A 293 12.24 -6.88 -13.30
C ASP A 293 11.75 -7.66 -12.07
N THR A 294 10.68 -7.17 -11.43
CA THR A 294 10.10 -7.73 -10.20
C THR A 294 8.88 -8.60 -10.50
N ILE A 295 8.31 -8.45 -11.70
CA ILE A 295 7.08 -9.08 -12.17
C ILE A 295 7.16 -9.60 -13.63
N PRO A 296 8.29 -10.14 -14.14
CA PRO A 296 8.42 -10.51 -15.55
C PRO A 296 7.38 -11.53 -16.04
N THR A 297 6.85 -12.41 -15.17
CA THR A 297 5.82 -13.39 -15.57
C THR A 297 4.43 -13.16 -14.96
N LEU A 298 4.23 -12.08 -14.19
CA LEU A 298 2.94 -11.79 -13.56
C LEU A 298 1.80 -11.68 -14.57
N TRP A 299 2.03 -10.98 -15.69
CA TRP A 299 1.00 -10.84 -16.72
C TRP A 299 0.72 -12.14 -17.48
N ALA A 300 1.75 -12.95 -17.73
CA ALA A 300 1.55 -14.27 -18.34
C ALA A 300 0.67 -15.17 -17.45
N SER A 301 0.92 -15.14 -16.15
CA SER A 301 0.11 -15.85 -15.14
C SER A 301 -1.31 -15.30 -15.06
N THR A 302 -1.47 -13.98 -15.18
CA THR A 302 -2.77 -13.31 -15.26
C THR A 302 -3.55 -13.73 -16.51
N LYS A 303 -2.92 -13.75 -17.69
CA LYS A 303 -3.56 -14.21 -18.93
C LYS A 303 -3.99 -15.67 -18.83
N LYS A 304 -3.17 -16.52 -18.20
CA LYS A 304 -3.54 -17.91 -17.92
C LYS A 304 -4.78 -17.99 -17.03
N PHE A 305 -4.87 -17.18 -15.98
CA PHE A 305 -6.07 -17.09 -15.16
C PHE A 305 -7.29 -16.65 -15.98
N MET A 306 -7.19 -15.59 -16.78
CA MET A 306 -8.29 -15.10 -17.62
C MET A 306 -8.81 -16.15 -18.61
N GLN A 307 -7.91 -16.98 -19.15
CA GLN A 307 -8.26 -18.09 -20.04
C GLN A 307 -8.98 -19.23 -19.31
N ASN A 308 -8.56 -19.54 -18.08
CA ASN A 308 -9.12 -20.62 -17.27
C ASN A 308 -10.41 -20.21 -16.55
N HIS A 309 -10.59 -18.92 -16.28
CA HIS A 309 -11.71 -18.35 -15.54
C HIS A 309 -12.35 -17.15 -16.26
N PRO A 310 -12.82 -17.29 -17.51
CA PRO A 310 -13.46 -16.20 -18.23
C PRO A 310 -14.73 -15.70 -17.52
N GLU A 311 -15.40 -16.55 -16.72
CA GLU A 311 -16.57 -16.21 -15.94
C GLU A 311 -16.32 -15.17 -14.84
N HIS A 312 -15.07 -15.01 -14.41
CA HIS A 312 -14.68 -14.05 -13.36
C HIS A 312 -14.34 -12.67 -13.92
N ILE A 313 -14.16 -12.55 -15.24
CA ILE A 313 -13.74 -11.30 -15.86
C ILE A 313 -14.95 -10.40 -16.06
N SER A 314 -14.96 -9.26 -15.36
CA SER A 314 -16.02 -8.26 -15.49
C SER A 314 -16.02 -7.68 -16.91
N SER A 315 -17.21 -7.54 -17.51
CA SER A 315 -17.35 -7.03 -18.87
C SER A 315 -17.08 -5.53 -19.01
N ASP A 316 -17.18 -4.77 -17.92
CA ASP A 316 -16.88 -3.33 -17.86
C ASP A 316 -15.75 -3.05 -16.88
N ASN A 317 -14.67 -3.83 -17.02
CA ASN A 317 -13.50 -3.77 -16.18
C ASN A 317 -12.55 -2.62 -16.57
N SER A 318 -11.43 -2.52 -15.86
CA SER A 318 -10.39 -1.51 -16.08
C SER A 318 -9.22 -2.01 -16.93
N MET A 319 -9.45 -2.88 -17.92
CA MET A 319 -8.38 -3.40 -18.79
C MET A 319 -7.53 -2.28 -19.42
N ARG A 320 -8.16 -1.16 -19.82
CA ARG A 320 -7.43 0.00 -20.38
C ARG A 320 -6.54 0.74 -19.38
N PHE A 321 -6.74 0.54 -18.07
CA PHE A 321 -5.80 1.01 -17.07
C PHE A 321 -4.57 0.09 -17.02
N LEU A 322 -4.77 -1.23 -17.16
CA LEU A 322 -3.72 -2.25 -17.07
C LEU A 322 -2.94 -2.46 -18.37
N SER A 323 -3.53 -2.18 -19.54
CA SER A 323 -2.96 -2.53 -20.83
C SER A 323 -3.31 -1.50 -21.91
N ASP A 324 -2.33 -1.22 -22.76
CA ASP A 324 -2.46 -0.27 -23.88
C ASP A 324 -2.92 -0.97 -25.18
N ASP A 325 -2.90 -2.30 -25.20
CA ASP A 325 -3.12 -3.15 -26.38
C ASP A 325 -4.21 -4.20 -26.14
N GLY A 326 -5.19 -3.88 -25.29
CA GLY A 326 -6.38 -4.72 -25.08
C GLY A 326 -6.13 -6.00 -24.28
N GLY A 327 -5.01 -6.07 -23.57
CA GLY A 327 -4.65 -7.18 -22.69
C GLY A 327 -3.49 -8.04 -23.21
N GLU A 328 -2.91 -7.73 -24.37
CA GLU A 328 -1.77 -8.48 -24.88
C GLU A 328 -0.55 -8.33 -23.97
N ASN A 329 -0.25 -7.09 -23.55
CA ASN A 329 0.83 -6.74 -22.65
C ASN A 329 0.36 -5.91 -21.45
N TYR A 330 1.01 -6.11 -20.29
CA TYR A 330 0.82 -5.28 -19.12
C TYR A 330 1.62 -3.98 -19.25
N ASN A 331 0.94 -2.84 -19.12
CA ASN A 331 1.60 -1.54 -19.14
C ASN A 331 2.34 -1.23 -17.81
N LYS A 332 2.13 -2.06 -16.77
CA LYS A 332 2.73 -2.00 -15.41
C LYS A 332 2.04 -1.03 -14.44
N CYS A 333 0.94 -0.39 -14.84
CA CYS A 333 0.20 0.50 -13.96
C CYS A 333 -0.51 -0.25 -12.84
N HIS A 334 -0.31 0.23 -11.61
CA HIS A 334 -0.97 -0.29 -10.43
C HIS A 334 -1.34 0.85 -9.48
N PHE A 335 -2.35 0.60 -8.65
CA PHE A 335 -2.70 1.37 -7.46
C PHE A 335 -1.73 1.02 -6.33
N TRP A 336 -1.28 2.04 -5.58
CA TRP A 336 -0.25 1.85 -4.56
C TRP A 336 -0.86 1.43 -3.22
N SER A 337 -0.72 0.14 -2.89
CA SER A 337 -1.51 -0.54 -1.85
C SER A 337 -1.20 -0.15 -0.40
N ASN A 338 -0.16 0.65 -0.11
CA ASN A 338 0.06 1.14 1.26
C ASN A 338 -1.08 2.06 1.75
N PHE A 339 -1.84 2.64 0.83
CA PHE A 339 -3.16 3.21 1.11
C PHE A 339 -4.21 2.41 0.36
N GLU A 340 -5.15 1.82 1.09
CA GLU A 340 -6.34 1.18 0.54
C GLU A 340 -7.50 1.34 1.51
N VAL A 341 -8.64 1.82 1.03
CA VAL A 341 -9.93 1.57 1.68
C VAL A 341 -10.68 0.57 0.81
N GLY A 342 -10.97 -0.62 1.35
CA GLY A 342 -11.45 -1.73 0.53
C GLY A 342 -12.53 -2.56 1.20
N SER A 343 -13.28 -3.28 0.38
CA SER A 343 -14.29 -4.24 0.82
C SER A 343 -13.67 -5.62 1.05
N LEU A 344 -13.72 -6.10 2.28
CA LEU A 344 -13.28 -7.45 2.63
C LEU A 344 -14.16 -8.52 1.96
N SER A 345 -15.43 -8.21 1.70
CA SER A 345 -16.35 -9.12 0.98
C SER A 345 -15.87 -9.40 -0.45
N TRP A 346 -15.24 -8.43 -1.12
CA TRP A 346 -14.67 -8.62 -2.45
C TRP A 346 -13.39 -9.44 -2.40
N LEU A 347 -12.48 -9.16 -1.47
CA LEU A 347 -11.25 -9.96 -1.28
C LEU A 347 -11.56 -11.41 -0.88
N ARG A 348 -12.69 -11.65 -0.19
CA ARG A 348 -13.18 -12.99 0.17
C ARG A 348 -14.04 -13.64 -0.93
N SER A 349 -14.30 -12.95 -2.04
CA SER A 349 -15.14 -13.47 -3.11
C SER A 349 -14.43 -14.58 -3.89
N LYS A 350 -15.20 -15.54 -4.42
CA LYS A 350 -14.65 -16.64 -5.24
C LYS A 350 -13.74 -16.13 -6.38
N PRO A 351 -14.11 -15.09 -7.16
CA PRO A 351 -13.23 -14.57 -8.21
C PRO A 351 -11.84 -14.15 -7.71
N TYR A 352 -11.77 -13.46 -6.56
CA TYR A 352 -10.50 -13.00 -6.01
C TYR A 352 -9.69 -14.17 -5.44
N LEU A 353 -10.35 -15.10 -4.72
CA LEU A 353 -9.70 -16.27 -4.15
C LEU A 353 -9.11 -17.17 -5.25
N ASP A 354 -9.87 -17.46 -6.31
CA ASP A 354 -9.37 -18.23 -7.46
C ASP A 354 -8.18 -17.52 -8.15
N PHE A 355 -8.24 -16.18 -8.27
CA PHE A 355 -7.14 -15.39 -8.83
C PHE A 355 -5.86 -15.50 -7.99
N PHE A 356 -5.97 -15.24 -6.69
CA PHE A 356 -4.84 -15.35 -5.77
C PHE A 356 -4.27 -16.77 -5.75
N GLU A 357 -5.11 -17.80 -5.66
CA GLU A 357 -4.68 -19.19 -5.61
C GLU A 357 -3.97 -19.62 -6.90
N SER A 358 -4.42 -19.15 -8.07
CA SER A 358 -3.72 -19.36 -9.33
C SER A 358 -2.32 -18.74 -9.31
N LEU A 359 -2.18 -17.50 -8.83
CA LEU A 359 -0.89 -16.82 -8.74
C LEU A 359 0.03 -17.46 -7.69
N ASP A 360 -0.51 -17.85 -6.54
CA ASP A 360 0.25 -18.48 -5.46
C ASP A 360 0.84 -19.83 -5.89
N LYS A 361 0.09 -20.61 -6.70
CA LYS A 361 0.57 -21.85 -7.32
C LYS A 361 1.67 -21.64 -8.36
N ASP A 362 1.68 -20.51 -9.04
CA ASP A 362 2.75 -20.15 -9.98
C ASP A 362 4.06 -19.78 -9.28
N GLY A 363 3.97 -19.40 -8.00
CA GLY A 363 5.13 -19.18 -7.13
C GLY A 363 5.89 -17.89 -7.39
N GLY A 364 5.36 -16.96 -8.19
CA GLY A 364 6.02 -15.71 -8.53
C GLY A 364 6.29 -14.77 -7.34
N PHE A 365 5.58 -14.92 -6.23
CA PHE A 365 5.96 -14.27 -4.96
C PHE A 365 7.39 -14.64 -4.50
N PHE A 366 7.85 -15.85 -4.81
CA PHE A 366 9.14 -16.39 -4.34
C PHE A 366 10.17 -16.62 -5.46
N TYR A 367 9.72 -16.95 -6.66
CA TYR A 367 10.58 -17.08 -7.85
C TYR A 367 10.79 -15.76 -8.60
N GLU A 368 10.06 -14.71 -8.22
CA GLU A 368 10.28 -13.33 -8.62
C GLU A 368 10.19 -12.44 -7.36
N ARG A 369 9.48 -11.30 -7.44
CA ARG A 369 9.20 -10.42 -6.31
C ARG A 369 7.84 -9.72 -6.50
N TRP A 370 6.81 -10.50 -6.83
CA TRP A 370 5.46 -9.98 -7.03
C TRP A 370 4.98 -9.23 -5.79
N GLY A 371 4.75 -7.93 -5.94
CA GLY A 371 4.16 -7.09 -4.89
C GLY A 371 2.65 -7.29 -4.81
N ASP A 372 2.08 -7.06 -3.63
CA ASP A 372 0.64 -7.02 -3.43
C ASP A 372 -0.02 -5.88 -4.23
N ALA A 373 0.66 -4.75 -4.38
CA ALA A 373 0.13 -3.59 -5.13
C ALA A 373 -0.26 -3.94 -6.59
N PRO A 374 0.63 -4.51 -7.45
CA PRO A 374 0.22 -4.94 -8.78
C PRO A 374 -0.76 -6.12 -8.75
N VAL A 375 -0.71 -7.02 -7.76
CA VAL A 375 -1.67 -8.14 -7.63
C VAL A 375 -3.10 -7.63 -7.36
N HIS A 376 -3.28 -6.77 -6.36
CA HIS A 376 -4.56 -6.12 -6.04
C HIS A 376 -5.07 -5.31 -7.21
N SER A 377 -4.18 -4.58 -7.89
CA SER A 377 -4.55 -3.71 -9.01
C SER A 377 -5.03 -4.49 -10.23
N ILE A 378 -4.36 -5.60 -10.57
CA ILE A 378 -4.78 -6.49 -11.64
C ILE A 378 -6.12 -7.14 -11.26
N ALA A 379 -6.26 -7.64 -10.03
CA ALA A 379 -7.51 -8.22 -9.55
C ALA A 379 -8.66 -7.20 -9.62
N ALA A 380 -8.48 -6.00 -9.08
CA ALA A 380 -9.48 -4.94 -9.14
C ALA A 380 -9.80 -4.58 -10.59
N GLY A 381 -8.78 -4.40 -11.42
CA GLY A 381 -8.94 -3.99 -12.81
C GLY A 381 -9.52 -5.04 -13.74
N LEU A 382 -9.59 -6.32 -13.35
CA LEU A 382 -10.20 -7.40 -14.14
C LEU A 382 -11.53 -7.90 -13.56
N LEU A 383 -11.62 -8.02 -12.23
CA LEU A 383 -12.73 -8.71 -11.55
C LEU A 383 -13.86 -7.77 -11.14
N LEU A 384 -13.57 -6.46 -11.03
CA LEU A 384 -14.58 -5.44 -10.71
C LEU A 384 -15.05 -4.71 -11.97
N LYS A 385 -16.22 -4.08 -11.88
CA LYS A 385 -16.56 -2.99 -12.81
C LYS A 385 -15.70 -1.77 -12.47
N LYS A 386 -15.27 -1.01 -13.48
CA LYS A 386 -14.42 0.18 -13.27
C LYS A 386 -15.04 1.20 -12.31
N GLU A 387 -16.37 1.35 -12.30
CA GLU A 387 -17.08 2.24 -11.38
C GLU A 387 -17.01 1.80 -9.92
N GLN A 388 -16.62 0.55 -9.64
CA GLN A 388 -16.44 0.07 -8.27
C GLN A 388 -15.06 0.40 -7.70
N ILE A 389 -14.17 0.98 -8.51
CA ILE A 389 -12.87 1.49 -8.09
C ILE A 389 -12.98 2.99 -7.85
N HIS A 390 -12.45 3.48 -6.73
CA HIS A 390 -12.56 4.89 -6.34
C HIS A 390 -11.18 5.54 -6.15
N PHE A 391 -11.01 6.73 -6.72
CA PHE A 391 -9.86 7.58 -6.44
C PHE A 391 -10.27 8.64 -5.42
N PHE A 392 -9.62 8.64 -4.25
CA PHE A 392 -9.81 9.69 -3.25
C PHE A 392 -8.91 10.87 -3.59
N GLU A 393 -9.46 11.89 -4.25
CA GLU A 393 -8.72 13.10 -4.65
C GLU A 393 -8.38 14.02 -3.47
N ASP A 394 -9.15 13.94 -2.39
CA ASP A 394 -9.14 14.84 -1.25
C ASP A 394 -8.46 14.26 0.01
N ILE A 395 -8.18 12.95 0.03
CA ILE A 395 -7.38 12.32 1.08
C ILE A 395 -5.89 12.47 0.74
N ALA A 396 -5.36 13.68 0.92
CA ALA A 396 -3.95 13.97 0.67
C ALA A 396 -3.03 13.11 1.53
N TYR A 397 -2.06 12.47 0.90
CA TYR A 397 -1.33 11.37 1.48
C TYR A 397 0.15 11.39 1.10
N TYR A 398 1.00 10.92 2.01
CA TYR A 398 2.40 10.63 1.72
C TYR A 398 2.80 9.28 2.29
N HIS A 399 3.50 8.54 1.45
CA HIS A 399 4.38 7.46 1.84
C HIS A 399 5.64 7.59 0.99
N VAL A 400 6.82 7.33 1.56
CA VAL A 400 8.08 7.59 0.85
C VAL A 400 8.14 6.86 -0.50
N PRO A 401 8.52 7.54 -1.61
CA PRO A 401 8.87 8.96 -1.74
C PRO A 401 7.73 9.85 -2.27
N PHE A 402 6.53 9.32 -2.51
CA PHE A 402 5.49 10.00 -3.28
C PHE A 402 4.49 10.74 -2.40
N THR A 403 4.08 11.91 -2.90
CA THR A 403 3.04 12.73 -2.28
C THR A 403 1.85 12.80 -3.22
N HIS A 404 0.66 12.48 -2.72
CA HIS A 404 -0.61 12.86 -3.32
C HIS A 404 -1.11 14.13 -2.61
N CYS A 405 -1.37 15.18 -3.37
CA CYS A 405 -1.81 16.47 -2.86
C CYS A 405 -2.86 17.08 -3.80
N PRO A 406 -4.07 17.43 -3.32
CA PRO A 406 -5.14 18.00 -4.14
C PRO A 406 -4.62 19.16 -4.99
N THR A 407 -4.96 19.20 -6.28
CA THR A 407 -4.45 20.20 -7.23
C THR A 407 -5.14 21.56 -7.11
N ASP A 408 -6.41 21.59 -6.74
CA ASP A 408 -7.16 22.84 -6.57
C ASP A 408 -6.79 23.57 -5.26
N GLU A 409 -6.49 24.86 -5.37
CA GLU A 409 -6.07 25.68 -4.21
C GLU A 409 -7.20 25.88 -3.21
N GLN A 410 -8.42 26.13 -3.69
CA GLN A 410 -9.55 26.36 -2.80
C GLN A 410 -9.83 25.10 -1.98
N ARG A 411 -9.83 23.93 -2.62
CA ARG A 411 -9.95 22.64 -1.91
C ARG A 411 -8.87 22.46 -0.85
N ARG A 412 -7.61 22.81 -1.15
CA ARG A 412 -6.52 22.71 -0.16
C ARG A 412 -6.76 23.62 1.05
N LEU A 413 -7.21 24.85 0.81
CA LEU A 413 -7.51 25.80 1.88
C LEU A 413 -8.72 25.34 2.72
N ASP A 414 -9.79 24.88 2.06
CA ASP A 414 -11.02 24.42 2.71
C ASP A 414 -10.76 23.19 3.60
N LEU A 415 -9.93 22.26 3.15
CA LEU A 415 -9.55 21.04 3.87
C LEU A 415 -8.32 21.22 4.79
N ARG A 416 -7.84 22.46 4.94
CA ARG A 416 -6.67 22.82 5.78
C ARG A 416 -5.43 21.97 5.50
N CYS A 417 -5.20 21.69 4.22
CA CYS A 417 -4.11 20.85 3.75
C CYS A 417 -2.74 21.46 4.04
N HIS A 418 -1.77 20.65 4.46
CA HIS A 418 -0.38 21.07 4.67
C HIS A 418 0.66 20.38 3.75
N CYS A 419 0.21 19.78 2.65
CA CYS A 419 1.10 19.28 1.59
C CYS A 419 1.63 20.43 0.73
N ASN A 420 2.86 20.27 0.20
CA ASN A 420 3.36 21.16 -0.83
C ASN A 420 2.82 20.69 -2.21
N PRO A 421 1.99 21.47 -2.91
CA PRO A 421 1.45 21.06 -4.22
C PRO A 421 2.52 20.87 -5.31
N ASP A 422 3.72 21.44 -5.15
CA ASP A 422 4.83 21.22 -6.08
C ASP A 422 5.38 19.78 -6.03
N ASN A 423 5.14 19.09 -4.90
CA ASN A 423 5.54 17.69 -4.71
C ASN A 423 4.47 16.70 -5.19
N ASN A 424 3.34 17.17 -5.73
CA ASN A 424 2.25 16.27 -6.15
C ASN A 424 2.71 15.32 -7.27
N PHE A 425 2.54 14.02 -7.04
CA PHE A 425 3.00 12.96 -7.93
C PHE A 425 2.00 12.59 -9.02
N ASP A 426 0.70 12.78 -8.79
CA ASP A 426 -0.41 12.26 -9.62
C ASP A 426 -0.29 12.56 -11.12
N TRP A 427 0.27 13.71 -11.46
CA TRP A 427 0.31 14.21 -12.84
C TRP A 427 1.68 14.04 -13.50
N LYS A 428 2.65 13.45 -12.78
CA LYS A 428 3.98 13.16 -13.30
C LYS A 428 3.95 11.99 -14.27
N GLY A 429 4.90 11.96 -15.21
CA GLY A 429 4.97 10.90 -16.23
C GLY A 429 5.12 9.47 -15.70
N TYR A 430 5.61 9.29 -14.47
CA TYR A 430 5.71 7.97 -13.82
C TYR A 430 4.46 7.60 -12.99
N SER A 431 3.47 8.48 -12.90
CA SER A 431 2.16 8.17 -12.32
C SER A 431 1.22 7.57 -13.36
N CYS A 432 0.27 6.76 -12.88
CA CYS A 432 -0.82 6.21 -13.69
C CYS A 432 -2.16 6.93 -13.46
N THR A 433 -2.20 8.01 -12.67
CA THR A 433 -3.47 8.66 -12.28
C THR A 433 -4.16 9.27 -13.49
N SER A 434 -3.40 9.87 -14.42
CA SER A 434 -3.95 10.36 -15.71
C SER A 434 -4.69 9.27 -16.50
N ARG A 435 -4.16 8.04 -16.51
CA ARG A 435 -4.78 6.91 -17.22
C ARG A 435 -6.09 6.49 -16.57
N PHE A 436 -6.15 6.52 -15.23
CA PHE A 436 -7.40 6.25 -14.51
C PHE A 436 -8.47 7.29 -14.84
N PHE A 437 -8.11 8.57 -14.93
CA PHE A 437 -9.05 9.64 -15.31
C PHE A 437 -9.55 9.46 -16.75
N GLU A 438 -8.64 9.18 -17.69
CA GLU A 438 -8.97 8.96 -19.11
C GLU A 438 -9.86 7.74 -19.33
N LEU A 439 -9.61 6.64 -18.62
CA LEU A 439 -10.46 5.45 -18.64
C LEU A 439 -11.91 5.76 -18.21
N ASN A 440 -12.06 6.54 -17.14
CA ASN A 440 -13.35 6.82 -16.52
C ASN A 440 -14.04 8.07 -17.07
N GLY A 441 -13.45 8.75 -18.08
CA GLY A 441 -13.99 9.99 -18.62
C GLY A 441 -14.04 11.13 -17.59
N MET A 442 -13.15 11.09 -16.60
CA MET A 442 -13.08 12.09 -15.54
C MET A 442 -12.33 13.33 -16.02
N GLU A 443 -12.83 14.51 -15.67
CA GLU A 443 -12.11 15.76 -15.88
C GLU A 443 -10.93 15.85 -14.92
N LYS A 444 -9.73 16.11 -15.45
CA LYS A 444 -8.54 16.35 -14.62
C LYS A 444 -8.70 17.68 -13.87
N PRO A 445 -8.28 17.78 -12.60
CA PRO A 445 -8.54 18.95 -11.77
C PRO A 445 -7.81 20.19 -12.27
N LYS A 446 -8.43 21.36 -12.12
CA LYS A 446 -7.90 22.65 -12.56
C LYS A 446 -6.46 22.86 -12.05
N GLY A 447 -5.52 23.08 -12.98
CA GLY A 447 -4.13 23.38 -12.66
C GLY A 447 -3.20 22.17 -12.72
N TYR A 448 -3.70 20.97 -13.06
CA TYR A 448 -2.89 19.75 -13.19
C TYR A 448 -1.78 19.91 -14.25
N GLU A 449 -1.98 20.75 -15.26
CA GLU A 449 -1.02 21.01 -16.33
C GLU A 449 0.28 21.63 -15.81
N LYS A 450 0.21 22.33 -14.67
CA LYS A 450 1.39 22.92 -14.01
C LYS A 450 2.17 21.90 -13.16
N GLN A 451 1.63 20.70 -12.97
CA GLN A 451 2.18 19.65 -12.12
C GLN A 451 2.75 18.46 -12.92
N GLN A 452 2.87 18.57 -14.25
CA GLN A 452 3.41 17.50 -15.11
C GLN A 452 4.90 17.27 -14.94
#